data_AF-A0A178LZK0-F1
#
_entry.id   AF-A0A178LZK0-F1
#
_cell.length_a   1.000
_cell.length_b   1.000
_cell.length_c   1.000
_cell.angle_alpha   90.00
_cell.angle_beta   90.00
_cell.angle_gamma   90.00
#
_symmetry.space_group_name_H-M   'P 1'
#
loop_
_entity.id
_entity.type
_entity.pdbx_description
1 polymer ?
#
loop_
_entity_poly.entity_id
_entity_poly.type
_entity_poly.pdbx_seq_one_letter_code
_entity_poly.pdbx_strand_id
1 'polypeptide(L)'
;MREEFALAELMWEVADSCLSDTERSTMCVALNASESVHVILASVRALVRCRIPLPRNLFDEFHEWFVTSPPLDPCDPWMPVWLELHLAAMDLRCADYTMELGGYGRETLCYFILDDAGAADAPHGKQAEVLRQWLGAHRPSPALRADLVSSGFGYLLDGWRRPSSDDSGLRGEALE
;
A
#
# COMPACT_ATOMS: atom_id res chain seq x y z
N MET A 1 2.18 14.72 5.04
CA MET A 1 3.06 13.55 5.26
C MET A 1 2.27 12.28 5.62
N ARG A 2 1.44 12.26 6.67
CA ARG A 2 0.65 11.05 7.02
C ARG A 2 -0.46 10.73 5.98
N GLU A 3 -1.05 11.75 5.37
CA GLU A 3 -2.04 11.60 4.30
C GLU A 3 -1.41 11.14 2.97
N GLU A 4 -0.25 11.69 2.60
CA GLU A 4 0.47 11.29 1.37
C GLU A 4 0.96 9.83 1.42
N PHE A 5 1.44 9.38 2.59
CA PHE A 5 1.83 7.99 2.78
C PHE A 5 0.65 7.03 2.59
N ALA A 6 -0.51 7.36 3.17
CA ALA A 6 -1.73 6.58 3.02
C ALA A 6 -2.19 6.56 1.55
N LEU A 7 -2.16 7.71 0.88
CA LEU A 7 -2.48 7.82 -0.54
C LEU A 7 -1.55 6.94 -1.39
N ALA A 8 -0.24 6.93 -1.11
CA ALA A 8 0.72 6.10 -1.83
C ALA A 8 0.41 4.60 -1.72
N GLU A 9 0.09 4.11 -0.52
CA GLU A 9 -0.34 2.73 -0.30
C GLU A 9 -1.67 2.41 -1.03
N LEU A 10 -2.64 3.34 -1.02
CA LEU A 10 -3.91 3.14 -1.71
C LEU A 10 -3.75 3.09 -3.23
N MET A 11 -2.95 4.01 -3.78
CA MET A 11 -2.61 4.05 -5.21
C MET A 11 -1.88 2.76 -5.63
N TRP A 12 -0.94 2.30 -4.80
CA TRP A 12 -0.26 1.03 -5.03
C TRP A 12 -1.24 -0.15 -5.00
N GLU A 13 -2.13 -0.25 -4.01
CA GLU A 13 -3.11 -1.35 -3.92
C GLU A 13 -3.90 -1.53 -5.23
N VAL A 14 -4.35 -0.44 -5.85
CA VAL A 14 -5.07 -0.50 -7.14
C VAL A 14 -4.14 -0.83 -8.30
N ALA A 15 -2.92 -0.29 -8.29
CA ALA A 15 -1.91 -0.54 -9.32
C ALA A 15 -1.28 -1.94 -9.23
N ASP A 16 -1.44 -2.66 -8.13
CA ASP A 16 -0.63 -3.83 -7.78
C ASP A 16 -0.61 -4.90 -8.88
N SER A 17 -1.75 -5.20 -9.50
CA SER A 17 -1.84 -6.17 -10.60
C SER A 17 -1.04 -5.78 -11.86
N CYS A 18 -0.69 -4.51 -12.00
CA CYS A 18 0.03 -3.94 -13.14
C CYS A 18 1.54 -3.83 -12.89
N LEU A 19 1.99 -4.09 -11.67
CA LEU A 19 3.38 -3.95 -11.26
C LEU A 19 4.13 -5.29 -11.39
N SER A 20 5.39 -5.20 -11.76
CA SER A 20 6.37 -6.27 -11.63
C SER A 20 6.90 -6.37 -10.20
N ASP A 21 7.50 -7.51 -9.84
CA ASP A 21 8.12 -7.69 -8.52
C ASP A 21 9.25 -6.69 -8.26
N THR A 22 9.98 -6.31 -9.31
CA THR A 22 11.00 -5.27 -9.22
C THR A 22 10.39 -3.91 -8.91
N GLU A 23 9.31 -3.51 -9.60
CA GLU A 23 8.60 -2.25 -9.31
C GLU A 23 8.07 -2.25 -7.86
N ARG A 24 7.44 -3.35 -7.41
CA ARG A 24 6.97 -3.50 -6.02
C ARG A 24 8.11 -3.35 -5.00
N SER A 25 9.24 -4.00 -5.23
CA SER A 25 10.40 -3.92 -4.35
C SER A 25 10.98 -2.50 -4.29
N THR A 26 11.13 -1.84 -5.45
CA THR A 26 11.59 -0.45 -5.51
C THR A 26 10.62 0.51 -4.81
N MET A 27 9.31 0.33 -5.00
CA MET A 27 8.28 1.13 -4.32
C MET A 27 8.32 0.92 -2.80
N CYS A 28 8.55 -0.31 -2.33
CA CYS A 28 8.73 -0.60 -0.91
C CYS A 28 9.92 0.19 -0.33
N VAL A 29 11.07 0.18 -1.01
CA VAL A 29 12.25 0.94 -0.58
C VAL A 29 11.97 2.44 -0.56
N ALA A 30 11.36 2.98 -1.61
CA ALA A 30 11.03 4.40 -1.71
C ALA A 30 10.09 4.85 -0.59
N LEU A 31 9.06 4.06 -0.29
CA LEU A 31 8.10 4.38 0.76
C LEU A 31 8.77 4.45 2.14
N ASN A 32 9.68 3.52 2.44
CA ASN A 32 10.43 3.50 3.69
C ASN A 32 11.54 4.59 3.76
N ALA A 33 11.99 5.08 2.61
CA ALA A 33 12.84 6.28 2.51
C ALA A 33 12.04 7.60 2.63
N SER A 34 10.73 7.52 2.93
CA SER A 34 9.80 8.67 2.96
C SER A 34 9.62 9.38 1.62
N GLU A 35 9.83 8.68 0.51
CA GLU A 35 9.68 9.19 -0.85
C GLU A 35 8.35 8.76 -1.48
N SER A 36 7.23 9.03 -0.80
CA SER A 36 5.89 8.56 -1.19
C SER A 36 5.48 9.04 -2.59
N VAL A 37 5.95 10.22 -3.03
CA VAL A 37 5.70 10.75 -4.38
C VAL A 37 6.19 9.79 -5.48
N HIS A 38 7.31 9.08 -5.28
CA HIS A 38 7.77 8.08 -6.25
C HIS A 38 6.81 6.90 -6.37
N VAL A 39 6.24 6.47 -5.24
CA VAL A 39 5.26 5.38 -5.18
C VAL A 39 3.98 5.80 -5.88
N ILE A 40 3.51 7.04 -5.67
CA ILE A 40 2.35 7.61 -6.36
C ILE A 40 2.62 7.67 -7.87
N LEU A 41 3.77 8.21 -8.30
CA LEU A 41 4.13 8.30 -9.71
C LEU A 41 4.23 6.92 -10.38
N ALA A 42 4.89 5.95 -9.74
CA ALA A 42 4.98 4.59 -10.24
C ALA A 42 3.59 3.94 -10.38
N SER A 43 2.71 4.15 -9.39
CA SER A 43 1.34 3.66 -9.42
C SER A 43 0.54 4.30 -10.57
N VAL A 44 0.59 5.63 -10.72
CA VAL A 44 -0.08 6.36 -11.82
C VAL A 44 0.40 5.85 -13.17
N ARG A 45 1.72 5.72 -13.38
CA ARG A 45 2.28 5.19 -14.63
C ARG A 45 1.76 3.78 -14.92
N ALA A 46 1.73 2.90 -13.92
CA ALA A 46 1.26 1.54 -14.09
C ALA A 46 -0.24 1.49 -14.45
N LEU A 47 -1.06 2.30 -13.77
CA LEU A 47 -2.49 2.42 -14.04
C LEU A 47 -2.77 2.95 -15.44
N VAL A 48 -2.06 4.00 -15.86
CA VAL A 48 -2.18 4.58 -17.22
C VAL A 48 -1.74 3.57 -18.28
N ARG A 49 -0.57 2.94 -18.08
CA ARG A 49 -0.01 1.90 -18.97
C ARG A 49 -1.00 0.76 -19.20
N CYS A 50 -1.61 0.27 -18.13
CA CYS A 50 -2.54 -0.86 -18.16
C CYS A 50 -4.01 -0.45 -18.38
N ARG A 51 -4.29 0.85 -18.48
CA ARG A 51 -5.64 1.43 -18.61
C ARG A 51 -6.60 1.00 -17.50
N ILE A 52 -6.09 0.81 -16.30
CA ILE A 52 -6.92 0.52 -15.12
C ILE A 52 -7.41 1.85 -14.54
N PRO A 53 -8.73 2.06 -14.44
CA PRO A 53 -9.27 3.25 -13.79
C PRO A 53 -9.16 3.17 -12.27
N LEU A 54 -8.98 4.30 -11.61
CA LEU A 54 -9.09 4.41 -10.16
C LEU A 54 -10.55 4.31 -9.70
N PRO A 55 -10.83 3.69 -8.55
CA PRO A 55 -12.11 3.83 -7.86
C PRO A 55 -12.41 5.30 -7.56
N ARG A 56 -13.68 5.70 -7.64
CA ARG A 56 -14.11 7.11 -7.57
C ARG A 56 -13.57 7.85 -6.35
N ASN A 57 -13.75 7.27 -5.17
CA ASN A 57 -13.32 7.88 -3.92
C ASN A 57 -11.79 8.04 -3.82
N LEU A 58 -11.02 7.10 -4.36
CA LEU A 58 -9.55 7.23 -4.41
C LEU A 58 -9.10 8.24 -5.48
N PHE A 59 -9.81 8.32 -6.60
CA PHE A 59 -9.57 9.34 -7.61
C PHE A 59 -9.79 10.75 -7.03
N ASP A 60 -10.86 10.94 -6.26
CA ASP A 60 -11.17 12.21 -5.60
C ASP A 60 -10.07 12.57 -4.58
N GLU A 61 -9.65 11.62 -3.72
CA GLU A 61 -8.53 11.83 -2.77
C GLU A 61 -7.21 12.17 -3.48
N PHE A 62 -6.88 11.43 -4.54
CA PHE A 62 -5.70 11.72 -5.35
C PHE A 62 -5.78 13.13 -5.94
N HIS A 63 -6.93 13.50 -6.51
CA HIS A 63 -7.12 14.80 -7.13
C HIS A 63 -7.01 15.94 -6.12
N GLU A 64 -7.64 15.80 -4.94
CA GLU A 64 -7.54 16.78 -3.86
C GLU A 64 -6.09 16.97 -3.39
N TRP A 65 -5.37 15.87 -3.15
CA TRP A 65 -3.94 15.94 -2.82
C TRP A 65 -3.13 16.59 -3.97
N PHE A 66 -3.40 16.20 -5.21
CA PHE A 66 -2.66 16.65 -6.38
C PHE A 66 -2.81 18.15 -6.64
N VAL A 67 -4.01 18.72 -6.50
CA VAL A 67 -4.21 20.18 -6.66
C VAL A 67 -3.58 21.01 -5.54
N THR A 68 -3.29 20.41 -4.39
CA THR A 68 -2.54 21.05 -3.30
C THR A 68 -1.02 20.91 -3.42
N SER A 69 -0.55 20.18 -4.44
CA SER A 69 0.88 19.98 -4.68
C SER A 69 1.57 21.31 -5.05
N PRO A 70 2.85 21.49 -4.69
CA PRO A 70 3.58 22.71 -5.00
C PRO A 70 3.64 22.94 -6.52
N PRO A 71 3.61 24.21 -6.98
CA PRO A 71 3.75 24.53 -8.39
C PRO A 71 5.11 24.06 -8.91
N LEU A 72 5.17 23.70 -10.19
CA LEU A 72 6.42 23.30 -10.84
C LEU A 72 7.44 24.44 -10.79
N ASP A 73 8.52 24.21 -10.04
CA ASP A 73 9.66 25.13 -9.92
C ASP A 73 10.90 24.52 -10.61
N PRO A 74 11.47 25.16 -11.65
CA PRO A 74 12.69 24.69 -12.30
C PRO A 74 13.91 24.57 -11.37
N CYS A 75 13.89 25.22 -10.21
CA CYS A 75 14.93 25.15 -9.20
C CYS A 75 14.72 24.01 -8.19
N ASP A 76 13.57 23.34 -8.20
CA ASP A 76 13.30 22.17 -7.35
C ASP A 76 14.07 20.94 -7.88
N PRO A 77 14.95 20.30 -7.08
CA PRO A 77 15.59 19.04 -7.45
C PRO A 77 14.60 17.93 -7.84
N TRP A 78 13.37 17.99 -7.32
CA TRP A 78 12.29 17.04 -7.59
C TRP A 78 11.43 17.42 -8.80
N MET A 79 11.73 18.52 -9.50
CA MET A 79 10.95 19.00 -10.64
C MET A 79 10.71 17.92 -11.72
N PRO A 80 11.69 17.08 -12.10
CA PRO A 80 11.43 16.03 -13.10
C PRO A 80 10.35 15.03 -12.66
N VAL A 81 10.34 14.66 -11.37
CA VAL A 81 9.36 13.73 -10.80
C VAL A 81 7.98 14.38 -10.80
N TRP A 82 7.89 15.63 -10.34
CA TRP A 82 6.63 16.39 -10.35
C TRP A 82 6.08 16.60 -11.75
N LEU A 83 6.92 17.01 -12.70
CA LEU A 83 6.51 17.22 -14.10
C LEU A 83 5.95 15.93 -14.69
N GLU A 84 6.62 14.81 -14.45
CA GLU A 84 6.15 13.54 -14.99
C GLU A 84 4.84 13.08 -14.32
N LEU A 85 4.67 13.32 -13.03
CA LEU A 85 3.39 13.08 -12.36
C LEU A 85 2.26 13.93 -12.96
N HIS A 86 2.52 15.21 -13.26
CA HIS A 86 1.55 16.07 -13.93
C HIS A 86 1.15 15.53 -15.30
N LEU A 87 2.13 15.11 -16.10
CA LEU A 87 1.87 14.56 -17.43
C LEU A 87 1.07 13.26 -17.34
N ALA A 88 1.47 12.33 -16.46
CA ALA A 88 0.82 11.04 -16.34
C ALA A 88 -0.59 11.13 -15.71
N ALA A 89 -0.81 12.07 -14.78
CA ALA A 89 -2.11 12.27 -14.13
C ALA A 89 -3.21 12.71 -15.11
N MET A 90 -2.87 13.36 -16.23
CA MET A 90 -3.85 13.75 -17.26
C MET A 90 -4.51 12.58 -17.97
N ASP A 91 -3.83 11.43 -18.02
CA ASP A 91 -4.34 10.21 -18.65
C ASP A 91 -5.04 9.25 -17.65
N LEU A 92 -5.09 9.64 -16.38
CA LEU A 92 -5.69 8.83 -15.32
C LEU A 92 -7.21 8.77 -15.50
N ARG A 93 -7.78 7.58 -15.36
CA ARG A 93 -9.21 7.33 -15.54
C ARG A 93 -9.89 7.15 -14.20
N CYS A 94 -11.15 7.58 -14.11
CA CYS A 94 -12.01 7.37 -12.94
C CYS A 94 -13.07 6.32 -13.27
N ALA A 95 -13.32 5.41 -12.35
CA ALA A 95 -14.38 4.41 -12.42
C ALA A 95 -15.62 4.86 -11.62
N ASP A 96 -16.77 4.23 -11.89
CA ASP A 96 -18.03 4.55 -11.20
C ASP A 96 -18.26 3.74 -9.91
N TYR A 97 -17.29 2.94 -9.48
CA TYR A 97 -17.34 2.21 -8.22
C TYR A 97 -16.41 2.81 -7.18
N THR A 98 -16.69 2.53 -5.91
CA THR A 98 -15.84 2.91 -4.78
C THR A 98 -15.12 1.68 -4.21
N MET A 99 -14.01 1.90 -3.52
CA MET A 99 -13.33 0.87 -2.75
C MET A 99 -13.30 1.21 -1.26
N GLU A 100 -13.14 0.20 -0.41
CA GLU A 100 -12.78 0.40 0.99
C GLU A 100 -11.34 0.88 1.08
N LEU A 101 -11.15 2.09 1.62
CA LEU A 101 -9.84 2.71 1.75
C LEU A 101 -9.19 2.28 3.07
N GLY A 102 -7.97 1.78 2.98
CA GLY A 102 -7.14 1.49 4.14
C GLY A 102 -7.56 0.22 4.88
N GLY A 103 -7.58 0.30 6.21
CA GLY A 103 -7.75 -0.88 7.09
C GLY A 103 -6.52 -1.79 7.13
N TYR A 104 -5.36 -1.31 6.68
CA TYR A 104 -4.10 -2.03 6.81
C TYR A 104 -3.65 -2.04 8.27
N GLY A 105 -2.92 -3.09 8.64
CA GLY A 105 -2.08 -3.06 9.83
C GLY A 105 -1.08 -1.90 9.75
N ARG A 106 -0.54 -1.51 10.90
CA ARG A 106 0.34 -0.32 10.99
C ARG A 106 1.73 -0.59 10.42
N GLU A 107 2.09 -1.85 10.32
CA GLU A 107 3.40 -2.34 9.97
C GLU A 107 3.55 -2.45 8.45
N THR A 108 4.55 -1.77 7.90
CA THR A 108 4.89 -1.79 6.46
C THR A 108 6.13 -2.63 6.15
N LEU A 109 6.82 -3.12 7.18
CA LEU A 109 7.98 -4.01 7.09
C LEU A 109 7.80 -5.17 8.08
N CYS A 110 8.16 -6.39 7.66
CA CYS A 110 8.05 -7.58 8.47
C CYS A 110 8.97 -7.52 9.69
N TYR A 111 10.09 -6.79 9.60
CA TYR A 111 11.00 -6.56 10.72
C TYR A 111 10.28 -5.97 11.94
N PHE A 112 9.40 -4.98 11.78
CA PHE A 112 8.69 -4.38 12.91
C PHE A 112 7.79 -5.39 13.63
N ILE A 113 7.11 -6.25 12.88
CA ILE A 113 6.29 -7.34 13.43
C ILE A 113 7.15 -8.33 14.21
N LEU A 114 8.32 -8.67 13.68
CA LEU A 114 9.24 -9.61 14.32
C LEU A 114 9.90 -9.02 15.56
N ASP A 115 10.29 -7.75 15.53
CA ASP A 115 10.91 -7.05 16.66
C ASP A 115 9.94 -6.91 17.84
N ASP A 116 8.70 -6.48 17.56
CA ASP A 116 7.63 -6.38 18.57
C ASP A 116 7.32 -7.72 19.25
N ALA A 117 7.49 -8.83 18.52
CA ALA A 117 7.32 -10.19 19.03
C ALA A 117 8.58 -10.79 19.68
N GLY A 118 9.70 -10.06 19.72
CA GLY A 118 11.00 -10.55 20.19
C GLY A 118 11.58 -11.69 19.34
N ALA A 119 11.21 -11.73 18.06
CA ALA A 119 11.56 -12.79 17.11
C ALA A 119 12.44 -12.31 15.94
N ALA A 120 12.90 -11.04 15.95
CA ALA A 120 13.74 -10.47 14.89
C ALA A 120 14.98 -11.33 14.57
N ASP A 121 15.66 -11.85 15.59
CA ASP A 121 16.85 -12.71 15.43
C ASP A 121 16.56 -14.21 15.58
N ALA A 122 15.28 -14.60 15.66
CA ALA A 122 14.89 -15.99 15.82
C ALA A 122 15.14 -16.80 14.54
N PRO A 123 15.24 -18.14 14.62
CA PRO A 123 15.31 -18.98 13.44
C PRO A 123 14.12 -18.73 12.49
N HIS A 124 14.37 -18.84 11.18
CA HIS A 124 13.38 -18.52 10.13
C HIS A 124 12.00 -19.19 10.32
N GLY A 125 11.96 -20.43 10.83
CA GLY A 125 10.69 -21.09 11.14
C GLY A 125 9.87 -20.37 12.21
N LYS A 126 10.54 -19.84 13.24
CA LYS A 126 9.88 -19.08 14.31
C LYS A 126 9.41 -17.71 13.84
N GLN A 127 10.21 -17.03 13.02
CA GLN A 127 9.81 -15.79 12.35
C GLN A 127 8.54 -16.01 11.50
N ALA A 128 8.50 -17.09 10.71
CA ALA A 128 7.35 -17.42 9.89
C ALA A 128 6.07 -17.70 10.70
N GLU A 129 6.18 -18.33 11.87
CA GLU A 129 5.04 -18.53 12.79
C GLU A 129 4.46 -17.20 13.28
N VAL A 130 5.33 -16.28 13.71
CA VAL A 130 4.93 -14.94 14.18
C VAL A 130 4.23 -14.16 13.07
N LEU A 131 4.84 -14.11 11.89
CA LEU A 131 4.26 -13.41 10.73
C LEU A 131 2.92 -14.01 10.32
N ARG A 132 2.78 -15.34 10.34
CA ARG A 132 1.51 -16.01 10.06
C ARG A 132 0.43 -15.65 11.08
N GLN A 133 0.77 -15.61 12.36
CA GLN A 133 -0.17 -15.20 13.41
C GLN A 133 -0.62 -13.74 13.21
N TRP A 134 0.31 -12.84 12.90
CA TRP A 134 0.01 -11.44 12.64
C TRP A 134 -0.91 -11.27 11.42
N LEU A 135 -0.61 -11.97 10.32
CA LEU A 135 -1.42 -11.97 9.08
C LEU A 135 -2.82 -12.54 9.30
N GLY A 136 -3.03 -13.39 10.31
CA GLY A 136 -4.35 -13.91 10.68
C GLY A 136 -5.25 -12.86 11.35
N ALA A 137 -4.68 -11.80 11.91
CA ALA A 137 -5.41 -10.74 12.62
C ALA A 137 -5.46 -9.41 11.86
N HIS A 138 -4.56 -9.21 10.89
CA HIS A 138 -4.39 -7.93 10.22
C HIS A 138 -4.37 -8.07 8.69
N ARG A 139 -4.74 -6.99 8.01
CA ARG A 139 -4.57 -6.84 6.57
C ARG A 139 -3.18 -6.25 6.29
N PRO A 140 -2.28 -6.94 5.57
CA PRO A 140 -0.99 -6.36 5.19
C PRO A 140 -1.18 -5.24 4.16
N SER A 141 -0.42 -4.16 4.28
CA SER A 141 -0.35 -3.14 3.24
C SER A 141 0.40 -3.66 2.00
N PRO A 142 0.22 -3.08 0.80
CA PRO A 142 1.07 -3.34 -0.35
C PRO A 142 2.56 -3.34 -0.04
N ALA A 143 3.05 -2.37 0.73
CA ALA A 143 4.46 -2.33 1.13
C ALA A 143 4.87 -3.57 1.94
N LEU A 144 4.07 -3.95 2.95
CA LEU A 144 4.36 -5.16 3.73
C LEU A 144 4.30 -6.42 2.87
N ARG A 145 3.35 -6.51 1.92
CA ARG A 145 3.28 -7.64 0.97
C ARG A 145 4.57 -7.75 0.14
N ALA A 146 5.06 -6.63 -0.38
CA ALA A 146 6.31 -6.58 -1.14
C ALA A 146 7.52 -6.93 -0.27
N ASP A 147 7.57 -6.40 0.95
CA ASP A 147 8.66 -6.67 1.89
C ASP A 147 8.71 -8.16 2.28
N LEU A 148 7.56 -8.77 2.59
CA LEU A 148 7.46 -10.20 2.87
C LEU A 148 8.00 -11.05 1.72
N VAL A 149 7.70 -10.69 0.47
CA VAL A 149 8.27 -11.38 -0.70
C VAL A 149 9.79 -11.23 -0.72
N SER A 150 10.32 -10.01 -0.57
CA SER A 150 11.76 -9.77 -0.60
C SER A 150 12.53 -10.41 0.56
N SER A 151 11.87 -10.56 1.70
CA SER A 151 12.42 -11.17 2.91
C SER A 151 12.29 -12.69 2.94
N GLY A 152 11.77 -13.31 1.87
CA GLY A 152 11.65 -14.77 1.76
C GLY A 152 10.39 -15.37 2.42
N PHE A 153 9.47 -14.52 2.88
CA PHE A 153 8.19 -14.89 3.49
C PHE A 153 6.99 -14.78 2.54
N GLY A 154 7.20 -14.51 1.25
CA GLY A 154 6.12 -14.31 0.28
C GLY A 154 5.10 -15.46 0.21
N TYR A 155 5.55 -16.70 0.45
CA TYR A 155 4.69 -17.89 0.52
C TYR A 155 3.62 -17.85 1.62
N LEU A 156 3.75 -16.95 2.60
CA LEU A 156 2.73 -16.73 3.63
C LEU A 156 1.50 -15.98 3.09
N LEU A 157 1.63 -15.30 1.94
CA LEU A 157 0.56 -14.55 1.30
C LEU A 157 -0.41 -15.47 0.53
N ASP A 158 0.05 -16.63 0.04
CA ASP A 158 -0.78 -17.57 -0.75
C ASP A 158 -1.97 -18.16 0.03
N GLY A 159 -1.90 -18.12 1.38
CA GLY A 159 -2.98 -18.54 2.27
C GLY A 159 -3.69 -17.39 2.98
N TRP A 160 -3.23 -16.14 2.80
CA TRP A 160 -3.83 -14.99 3.44
C TRP A 160 -5.17 -14.66 2.77
N ARG A 161 -6.27 -14.85 3.52
CA ARG A 161 -7.58 -14.32 3.15
C ARG A 161 -7.82 -13.06 3.96
N ARG A 162 -8.28 -11.99 3.30
CA ARG A 162 -8.77 -10.79 3.99
C ARG A 162 -9.74 -11.24 5.09
N PRO A 163 -9.52 -10.88 6.38
CA PRO A 163 -10.49 -11.17 7.42
C PRO A 163 -11.86 -10.65 6.99
N SER A 164 -12.88 -11.51 7.01
CA SER A 164 -14.24 -11.08 6.68
C SER A 164 -14.70 -10.09 7.75
N SER A 165 -15.29 -8.97 7.32
CA SER A 165 -15.91 -7.95 8.18
C SER A 165 -17.07 -8.47 9.06
N ASP A 166 -17.45 -9.75 8.92
CA ASP A 166 -18.66 -10.33 9.53
C ASP A 166 -18.42 -11.02 10.89
N ASP A 167 -17.24 -10.89 11.51
CA ASP A 167 -16.99 -11.49 12.83
C ASP A 167 -17.18 -10.51 14.00
N SER A 168 -18.04 -9.50 13.82
CA SER A 168 -18.64 -8.78 14.95
C SER A 168 -19.79 -9.63 15.50
N GLY A 169 -19.40 -10.58 16.35
CA GLY A 169 -20.29 -11.52 17.01
C GLY A 169 -21.53 -10.87 17.61
N LEU A 170 -22.68 -11.21 17.03
CA LEU A 170 -23.94 -11.35 17.75
C LEU A 170 -23.76 -12.43 18.84
N ARG A 171 -23.21 -12.04 19.99
CA ARG A 171 -23.27 -12.84 21.22
C ARG A 171 -23.43 -11.94 22.44
N GLY A 172 -24.59 -12.08 23.08
CA GLY A 172 -24.92 -11.54 24.40
C GLY A 172 -25.67 -10.21 24.32
N GLU A 173 -26.86 -10.00 24.86
CA GLU A 173 -27.59 -10.78 25.87
C GLU A 173 -29.09 -10.62 25.64
N ALA A 174 -29.80 -11.74 25.56
CA ALA A 174 -31.17 -11.79 26.02
C ALA A 174 -31.10 -11.90 27.55
N LEU A 175 -31.51 -10.85 28.25
CA LEU A 175 -31.85 -10.92 29.66
C LEU A 175 -33.13 -10.11 29.88
N GLU A 176 -34.19 -10.89 30.10
CA GLU A 176 -35.41 -10.67 30.92
C GLU A 176 -36.22 -9.37 30.76
#